data_AF-A0A9K3LIX0-F1
#
_entry.id   AF-A0A9K3LIX0-F1
#
_cell.length_a   1.000
_cell.length_b   1.000
_cell.length_c   1.000
_cell.angle_alpha   90.00
_cell.angle_beta   90.00
_cell.angle_gamma   90.00
#
_symmetry.space_group_name_H-M   'P 1'
#
loop_
_entity.id
_entity.type
_entity.pdbx_description
1 polymer ?
#
loop_
_entity_poly.entity_id
_entity_poly.type
_entity_poly.pdbx_seq_one_letter_code
_entity_poly.pdbx_strand_id
1 'polypeptide(L)'
;MKYCCTQEVEPQLGKLPDDIAIKILSFLDPSSLLCQLRLNRSFHRIASDNTLWESLCRHLWKDKVHVSRQAQALVTSNAMAAYRMAIEDAHTRDYITPEELCYDPETRQYTIWSIRMKEAAGPDWTSSDPWWNHDLCRKIVFLPDGRVKMYVPRSVNSTEGNDSHDSTNNPLTPNNENDTADHGVGGVVLEGMEPADFSVETRHVHPGWELNGQLNEPTNVMTWRFITDPLDLPEGPVGSYIRLKVAGRDVPTYCCRRSPTGNWGFVMESCWGVCASFELPPRPRSTHHRRRRRRLRRAHNGAGNEIYLQVEVDDSSEDEAAVSASQGGRTSRGRRDRNDWGGVRNEDLLVTETSFNVTISLQWREAFLYNIGEDTLPEGPNALSEFQRVYENTMAER
;
A
#
# COMPACT_ATOMS: atom_id res chain seq x y z
N MET A 1 -63.26 -7.43 -17.42
CA MET A 1 -62.15 -7.25 -16.47
C MET A 1 -61.25 -6.14 -16.98
N LYS A 2 -61.42 -4.92 -16.46
CA LYS A 2 -60.54 -3.76 -16.70
C LYS A 2 -59.91 -3.44 -15.35
N TYR A 3 -58.67 -3.85 -15.12
CA TYR A 3 -57.94 -3.53 -13.89
C TYR A 3 -56.79 -2.58 -14.21
N CYS A 4 -56.61 -1.65 -13.26
CA CYS A 4 -55.47 -0.77 -13.02
C CYS A 4 -55.22 0.34 -14.05
N CYS A 5 -55.96 1.43 -13.86
CA CYS A 5 -55.43 2.78 -14.02
C CYS A 5 -54.27 2.95 -13.04
N THR A 6 -53.03 2.72 -13.47
CA THR A 6 -51.86 3.21 -12.76
C THR A 6 -51.89 4.72 -12.89
N GLN A 7 -52.31 5.42 -11.85
CA GLN A 7 -52.06 6.86 -11.76
C GLN A 7 -50.55 7.04 -11.89
N GLU A 8 -50.11 7.62 -13.00
CA GLU A 8 -48.73 8.03 -13.21
C GLU A 8 -48.42 9.07 -12.13
N VAL A 9 -47.79 8.63 -11.03
CA VAL A 9 -47.21 9.53 -10.06
C VAL A 9 -46.06 10.22 -10.78
N GLU A 10 -46.30 11.42 -11.31
CA GLU A 10 -45.25 12.22 -11.92
C GLU A 10 -44.07 12.33 -10.92
N PRO A 11 -42.85 11.97 -11.32
CA PRO A 11 -41.70 12.04 -10.45
C PRO A 11 -41.45 13.50 -10.04
N GLN A 12 -41.75 13.82 -8.78
CA GLN A 12 -41.67 15.19 -8.26
C GLN A 12 -40.24 15.76 -8.24
N LEU A 13 -39.22 14.92 -8.36
CA LEU A 13 -37.82 15.36 -8.39
C LEU A 13 -37.54 16.30 -9.58
N GLY A 14 -38.26 16.15 -10.70
CA GLY A 14 -38.12 17.03 -11.85
C GLY A 14 -38.66 18.45 -11.65
N LYS A 15 -39.37 18.70 -10.53
CA LYS A 15 -39.89 20.02 -10.14
C LYS A 15 -38.99 20.73 -9.12
N LEU A 16 -37.97 20.05 -8.61
CA LEU A 16 -37.01 20.65 -7.68
C LEU A 16 -36.01 21.53 -8.43
N PRO A 17 -35.54 22.62 -7.82
CA PRO A 17 -34.35 23.33 -8.27
C PRO A 17 -33.14 22.39 -8.42
N ASP A 18 -32.31 22.64 -9.43
CA ASP A 18 -31.18 21.77 -9.79
C ASP A 18 -30.19 21.60 -8.64
N ASP A 19 -29.91 22.65 -7.87
CA ASP A 19 -29.03 22.64 -6.71
C ASP A 19 -29.53 21.70 -5.60
N ILE A 20 -30.83 21.68 -5.35
CA ILE A 20 -31.45 20.76 -4.39
C ILE A 20 -31.41 19.33 -4.91
N ALA A 21 -31.71 19.12 -6.20
CA ALA A 21 -31.65 17.80 -6.82
C ALA A 21 -30.21 17.24 -6.80
N ILE A 22 -29.21 18.05 -7.16
CA ILE A 22 -27.78 17.73 -7.04
C ILE A 22 -27.45 17.37 -5.59
N LYS A 23 -27.87 18.17 -4.61
CA LYS A 23 -27.60 17.87 -3.20
C LYS A 23 -28.19 16.52 -2.78
N ILE A 24 -29.40 16.19 -3.22
CA ILE A 24 -30.02 14.88 -2.96
C ILE A 24 -29.25 13.75 -3.66
N LEU A 25 -28.91 13.91 -4.93
CA LEU A 25 -28.18 12.90 -5.70
C LEU A 25 -26.75 12.70 -5.21
N SER A 26 -26.14 13.68 -4.53
CA SER A 26 -24.80 13.55 -3.94
C SER A 26 -24.70 12.50 -2.84
N PHE A 27 -25.83 11.99 -2.32
CA PHE A 27 -25.87 10.89 -1.36
C PHE A 27 -25.92 9.50 -2.02
N LEU A 28 -26.08 9.43 -3.34
CA LEU A 28 -26.12 8.15 -4.06
C LEU A 28 -24.72 7.63 -4.33
N ASP A 29 -24.56 6.31 -4.28
CA ASP A 29 -23.37 5.64 -4.77
C ASP A 29 -23.30 5.73 -6.32
N PRO A 30 -22.12 5.53 -6.93
CA PRO A 30 -21.94 5.62 -8.37
C PRO A 30 -22.89 4.73 -9.17
N SER A 31 -23.18 3.50 -8.70
CA SER A 31 -24.07 2.58 -9.43
C SER A 31 -25.51 3.10 -9.42
N SER A 32 -25.97 3.58 -8.27
CA SER A 32 -27.29 4.22 -8.14
C SER A 32 -27.40 5.48 -9.00
N LEU A 33 -26.34 6.30 -9.07
CA LEU A 33 -26.31 7.51 -9.91
C LEU A 33 -26.36 7.15 -11.40
N LEU A 34 -25.64 6.11 -11.83
CA LEU A 34 -25.73 5.58 -13.20
C LEU A 34 -27.14 5.07 -13.55
N CYS A 35 -27.87 4.51 -12.59
CA CYS A 35 -29.27 4.15 -12.80
C CYS A 35 -30.15 5.39 -13.01
N GLN A 36 -29.89 6.50 -12.29
CA GLN A 36 -30.62 7.76 -12.48
C GLN A 36 -30.46 8.32 -13.90
N LEU A 37 -29.26 8.18 -14.49
CA LEU A 37 -29.00 8.61 -15.87
C LEU A 37 -29.96 7.98 -16.90
N ARG A 38 -30.53 6.81 -16.60
CA ARG A 38 -31.37 6.04 -17.53
C ARG A 38 -32.87 6.37 -17.43
N LEU A 39 -33.28 7.18 -16.45
CA LEU A 39 -34.71 7.40 -16.18
C LEU A 39 -35.36 8.35 -17.19
N ASN A 40 -34.86 9.58 -17.31
CA ASN A 40 -35.35 10.57 -18.27
C ASN A 40 -34.30 11.66 -18.54
N ARG A 41 -34.56 12.56 -19.50
CA ARG A 41 -33.63 13.62 -19.91
C ARG A 41 -33.25 14.59 -18.78
N SER A 42 -34.19 14.90 -17.88
CA SER A 42 -33.93 15.80 -16.76
C SER A 42 -32.97 15.15 -15.76
N PHE A 43 -33.26 13.92 -15.35
CA PHE A 43 -32.37 13.15 -14.48
C PHE A 43 -31.01 12.89 -15.13
N HIS A 44 -30.97 12.60 -16.43
CA HIS A 44 -29.70 12.46 -17.14
C HIS A 44 -28.87 13.74 -17.03
N ARG A 45 -29.47 14.91 -17.26
CA ARG A 45 -28.77 16.20 -17.14
C ARG A 45 -28.23 16.43 -15.73
N ILE A 46 -29.05 16.24 -14.70
CA ILE A 46 -28.67 16.50 -13.30
C ILE A 46 -27.67 15.45 -12.80
N ALA A 47 -27.88 14.16 -13.07
CA ALA A 47 -26.97 13.08 -12.65
C ALA A 47 -25.66 13.04 -13.47
N SER A 48 -25.58 13.74 -14.60
CA SER A 48 -24.33 13.95 -15.34
C SER A 48 -23.57 15.20 -14.86
N ASP A 49 -24.07 15.92 -13.86
CA ASP A 49 -23.45 17.16 -13.39
C ASP A 49 -22.03 16.89 -12.86
N ASN A 50 -21.07 17.73 -13.28
CA ASN A 50 -19.66 17.51 -12.98
C ASN A 50 -19.38 17.59 -11.48
N THR A 51 -20.09 18.44 -10.73
CA THR A 51 -19.86 18.64 -9.29
C THR A 51 -20.20 17.38 -8.47
N LEU A 52 -21.22 16.62 -8.90
CA LEU A 52 -21.56 15.33 -8.30
C LEU A 52 -20.41 14.33 -8.44
N TRP A 53 -19.95 14.15 -9.67
CA TRP A 53 -18.89 13.19 -9.97
C TRP A 53 -17.55 13.62 -9.41
N GLU A 54 -17.28 14.92 -9.30
CA GLU A 54 -16.09 15.44 -8.64
C GLU A 54 -16.09 15.08 -7.15
N SER A 55 -17.22 15.24 -6.47
CA SER A 55 -17.38 14.79 -5.08
C SER A 55 -17.15 13.29 -4.94
N LEU A 56 -17.69 12.48 -5.86
CA LEU A 56 -17.45 11.03 -5.89
C LEU A 56 -15.98 10.68 -6.16
N CYS A 57 -15.29 11.40 -7.05
CA CYS A 57 -13.84 11.25 -7.26
C CYS A 57 -13.07 11.54 -5.99
N ARG A 58 -13.33 12.68 -5.34
CA ARG A 58 -12.68 13.04 -4.06
C ARG A 58 -12.90 11.98 -3.00
N HIS A 59 -14.12 11.44 -2.89
CA HIS A 59 -14.43 10.37 -1.95
C HIS A 59 -13.68 9.08 -2.29
N LEU A 60 -13.70 8.66 -3.56
CA LEU A 60 -13.01 7.46 -4.02
C LEU A 60 -11.49 7.55 -3.81
N TRP A 61 -10.91 8.72 -4.08
CA TRP A 61 -9.45 8.94 -4.10
C TRP A 61 -8.87 9.26 -2.72
N LYS A 62 -9.71 9.57 -1.73
CA LYS A 62 -9.29 9.98 -0.38
C LYS A 62 -8.27 9.03 0.26
N ASP A 63 -8.51 7.72 0.13
CA ASP A 63 -7.71 6.68 0.78
C ASP A 63 -6.82 5.93 -0.23
N LYS A 64 -6.53 6.54 -1.38
CA LYS A 64 -5.76 5.93 -2.47
C LYS A 64 -4.34 6.47 -2.47
N VAL A 65 -3.39 5.55 -2.59
CA VAL A 65 -1.96 5.88 -2.62
C VAL A 65 -1.60 6.56 -3.93
N HIS A 66 -2.10 6.03 -5.07
CA HIS A 66 -1.88 6.62 -6.38
C HIS A 66 -3.17 6.76 -7.16
N VAL A 67 -3.32 7.90 -7.83
CA VAL A 67 -4.36 8.16 -8.82
C VAL A 67 -3.67 8.66 -10.08
N SER A 68 -4.00 8.08 -11.24
CA SER A 68 -3.41 8.49 -12.52
C SER A 68 -3.53 10.01 -12.74
N ARG A 69 -2.43 10.65 -13.15
CA ARG A 69 -2.41 12.10 -13.46
C ARG A 69 -3.42 12.48 -14.54
N GLN A 70 -3.70 11.57 -15.49
CA GLN A 70 -4.70 11.80 -16.52
C GLN A 70 -6.11 11.90 -15.91
N ALA A 71 -6.43 11.02 -14.94
CA ALA A 71 -7.71 11.09 -14.23
C ALA A 71 -7.79 12.37 -13.39
N GLN A 72 -6.72 12.74 -12.69
CA GLN A 72 -6.67 14.00 -11.92
C GLN A 72 -6.88 15.23 -12.82
N ALA A 73 -6.21 15.29 -13.97
CA ALA A 73 -6.36 16.40 -14.92
C ALA A 73 -7.77 16.48 -15.53
N LEU A 74 -8.45 15.33 -15.69
CA LEU A 74 -9.80 15.28 -16.24
C LEU A 74 -10.88 15.70 -15.23
N VAL A 75 -10.63 15.65 -13.92
CA VAL A 75 -11.68 15.81 -12.90
C VAL A 75 -12.42 17.15 -13.00
N THR A 76 -11.73 18.22 -13.34
CA THR A 76 -12.31 19.58 -13.44
C THR A 76 -13.20 19.76 -14.67
N SER A 77 -12.92 19.00 -15.74
CA SER A 77 -13.62 19.12 -17.03
C SER A 77 -14.66 18.01 -17.27
N ASN A 78 -14.40 16.81 -16.76
CA ASN A 78 -15.23 15.61 -16.93
C ASN A 78 -14.93 14.58 -15.82
N ALA A 79 -15.43 14.85 -14.62
CA ALA A 79 -15.24 14.02 -13.44
C ALA A 79 -15.80 12.60 -13.59
N MET A 80 -16.87 12.39 -14.37
CA MET A 80 -17.38 11.04 -14.62
C MET A 80 -16.36 10.20 -15.41
N ALA A 81 -15.73 10.77 -16.43
CA ALA A 81 -14.66 10.10 -17.18
C ALA A 81 -13.41 9.89 -16.31
N ALA A 82 -13.04 10.87 -15.49
CA ALA A 82 -11.95 10.74 -14.52
C ALA A 82 -12.19 9.60 -13.52
N TYR A 83 -13.40 9.50 -12.96
CA TYR A 83 -13.81 8.43 -12.05
C TYR A 83 -13.61 7.05 -12.67
N ARG A 84 -14.14 6.87 -13.90
CA ARG A 84 -14.02 5.61 -14.65
C ARG A 84 -12.55 5.28 -14.95
N MET A 85 -11.79 6.26 -15.44
CA MET A 85 -10.37 6.08 -15.78
C MET A 85 -9.55 5.66 -14.57
N ALA A 86 -9.78 6.26 -13.40
CA ALA A 86 -9.05 5.91 -12.18
C ALA A 86 -9.33 4.47 -11.73
N ILE A 87 -10.57 4.00 -11.85
CA ILE A 87 -10.95 2.61 -11.55
C ILE A 87 -10.35 1.64 -12.56
N GLU A 88 -10.43 1.96 -13.84
CA GLU A 88 -9.88 1.12 -14.91
C GLU A 88 -8.36 0.97 -14.73
N ASP A 89 -7.64 2.08 -14.57
CA ASP A 89 -6.21 2.09 -14.24
C ASP A 89 -5.88 1.19 -13.06
N ALA A 90 -6.64 1.31 -11.96
CA ALA A 90 -6.42 0.54 -10.75
C ALA A 90 -6.64 -0.96 -10.90
N HIS A 91 -7.45 -1.39 -11.88
CA HIS A 91 -7.76 -2.79 -12.12
C HIS A 91 -6.92 -3.44 -13.20
N THR A 92 -6.55 -2.69 -14.23
CA THR A 92 -5.91 -3.27 -15.43
C THR A 92 -4.41 -3.11 -15.43
N ARG A 93 -3.86 -2.09 -14.77
CA ARG A 93 -2.42 -1.79 -14.81
C ARG A 93 -1.68 -2.43 -13.64
N ASP A 94 -0.63 -3.17 -13.96
CA ASP A 94 0.25 -3.85 -13.03
C ASP A 94 1.71 -3.37 -13.08
N TYR A 95 2.05 -2.44 -13.95
CA TYR A 95 3.38 -1.80 -14.01
C TYR A 95 3.35 -0.38 -13.43
N ILE A 96 4.45 0.04 -12.82
CA ILE A 96 4.59 1.38 -12.21
C ILE A 96 5.25 2.37 -13.18
N THR A 97 4.82 3.63 -13.18
CA THR A 97 5.49 4.67 -13.99
C THR A 97 6.64 5.34 -13.22
N PRO A 98 7.60 6.01 -13.91
CA PRO A 98 8.64 6.77 -13.23
C PRO A 98 8.10 7.80 -12.23
N GLU A 99 6.99 8.46 -12.56
CA GLU A 99 6.35 9.48 -11.72
C GLU A 99 5.76 8.90 -10.44
N GLU A 100 5.28 7.66 -10.50
CA GLU A 100 4.75 6.94 -9.34
C GLU A 100 5.87 6.31 -8.51
N LEU A 101 6.99 5.94 -9.14
CA LEU A 101 8.14 5.37 -8.44
C LEU A 101 8.93 6.43 -7.67
N CYS A 102 9.17 7.57 -8.32
CA CYS A 102 10.16 8.53 -7.86
C CYS A 102 9.62 9.53 -6.83
N TYR A 103 10.54 9.95 -5.97
CA TYR A 103 10.40 11.08 -5.06
C TYR A 103 11.03 12.30 -5.72
N ASP A 104 10.28 13.39 -5.82
CA ASP A 104 10.79 14.68 -6.28
C ASP A 104 11.18 15.56 -5.07
N PRO A 105 12.49 15.84 -4.87
CA PRO A 105 12.95 16.68 -3.77
C PRO A 105 12.53 18.14 -3.84
N GLU A 106 12.25 18.66 -5.05
CA GLU A 106 11.90 20.06 -5.25
C GLU A 106 10.43 20.30 -4.94
N THR A 107 9.56 19.52 -5.56
CA THR A 107 8.11 19.66 -5.40
C THR A 107 7.58 18.99 -4.14
N ARG A 108 8.38 18.13 -3.49
CA ARG A 108 7.95 17.29 -2.39
C ARG A 108 6.67 16.50 -2.75
N GLN A 109 6.55 16.09 -4.00
CA GLN A 109 5.56 15.12 -4.46
C GLN A 109 6.25 13.77 -4.60
N TYR A 110 5.65 12.72 -4.04
CA TYR A 110 6.43 11.49 -3.89
C TYR A 110 5.68 10.24 -3.47
N THR A 111 6.36 9.14 -3.74
CA THR A 111 6.20 7.86 -3.08
C THR A 111 7.36 7.61 -2.13
N ILE A 112 7.05 7.48 -0.84
CA ILE A 112 8.00 6.93 0.13
C ILE A 112 7.71 5.44 0.25
N TRP A 113 8.73 4.63 0.11
CA TRP A 113 8.59 3.19 0.07
C TRP A 113 8.94 2.58 1.42
N SER A 114 8.03 1.78 1.97
CA SER A 114 8.31 0.91 3.11
C SER A 114 9.03 -0.34 2.62
N ILE A 115 10.22 -0.62 3.15
CA ILE A 115 10.99 -1.82 2.78
C ILE A 115 11.21 -2.72 3.99
N ARG A 116 11.09 -4.03 3.75
CA ARG A 116 11.57 -5.09 4.64
C ARG A 116 12.26 -6.21 3.86
N MET A 117 13.08 -6.97 4.54
CA MET A 117 13.71 -8.20 4.08
C MET A 117 12.77 -9.41 4.31
N LYS A 118 12.84 -10.38 3.40
CA LYS A 118 12.26 -11.70 3.53
C LYS A 118 13.23 -12.59 4.32
N GLU A 119 12.71 -13.64 4.94
CA GLU A 119 13.54 -14.62 5.66
C GLU A 119 14.60 -15.24 4.75
N ALA A 120 14.25 -15.45 3.47
CA ALA A 120 15.14 -15.99 2.44
C ALA A 120 16.36 -15.10 2.11
N ALA A 121 16.38 -13.83 2.54
CA ALA A 121 17.58 -13.00 2.45
C ALA A 121 18.72 -13.49 3.35
N GLY A 122 18.38 -14.23 4.42
CA GLY A 122 19.36 -14.78 5.35
C GLY A 122 19.63 -13.90 6.58
N PRO A 123 20.39 -14.42 7.57
CA PRO A 123 20.59 -13.80 8.87
C PRO A 123 21.25 -12.42 8.83
N ASP A 124 22.20 -12.21 7.92
CA ASP A 124 22.94 -10.94 7.83
C ASP A 124 22.01 -9.78 7.43
N TRP A 125 21.10 -10.03 6.50
CA TRP A 125 20.12 -9.04 6.05
C TRP A 125 18.99 -8.86 7.06
N THR A 126 18.48 -9.95 7.62
CA THR A 126 17.35 -9.91 8.55
C THR A 126 17.72 -9.36 9.92
N SER A 127 18.93 -9.59 10.42
CA SER A 127 19.38 -9.05 11.72
C SER A 127 19.47 -7.51 11.75
N SER A 128 19.76 -6.90 10.59
CA SER A 128 19.86 -5.44 10.43
C SER A 128 18.56 -4.78 9.94
N ASP A 129 17.51 -5.55 9.69
CA ASP A 129 16.21 -5.05 9.26
C ASP A 129 15.35 -4.65 10.48
N PRO A 130 14.98 -3.36 10.63
CA PRO A 130 14.12 -2.89 11.70
C PRO A 130 12.82 -3.72 11.84
N TRP A 131 12.21 -4.14 10.73
CA TRP A 131 10.97 -4.91 10.78
C TRP A 131 11.15 -6.27 11.46
N TRP A 132 12.28 -6.94 11.22
CA TRP A 132 12.61 -8.19 11.92
C TRP A 132 12.88 -7.95 13.42
N ASN A 133 13.32 -6.76 13.79
CA ASN A 133 13.55 -6.34 15.17
C ASN A 133 12.32 -5.73 15.86
N HIS A 134 11.11 -5.92 15.30
CA HIS A 134 9.83 -5.40 15.82
C HIS A 134 9.68 -3.88 15.78
N ASP A 135 10.50 -3.19 15.00
CA ASP A 135 10.35 -1.78 14.70
C ASP A 135 9.56 -1.55 13.38
N LEU A 136 9.30 -0.29 13.06
CA LEU A 136 8.70 0.10 11.79
C LEU A 136 9.63 -0.23 10.62
N CYS A 137 9.04 -0.52 9.46
CA CYS A 137 9.81 -0.76 8.25
C CYS A 137 10.70 0.43 7.92
N ARG A 138 11.89 0.14 7.40
CA ARG A 138 12.77 1.15 6.82
C ARG A 138 12.05 1.88 5.69
N LYS A 139 12.36 3.17 5.52
CA LYS A 139 11.81 3.99 4.44
C LYS A 139 12.89 4.36 3.45
N ILE A 140 12.60 4.19 2.17
CA ILE A 140 13.47 4.59 1.07
C ILE A 140 12.71 5.43 0.05
N VAL A 141 13.45 6.18 -0.75
CA VAL A 141 12.92 6.92 -1.88
C VAL A 141 13.78 6.66 -3.11
N PHE A 142 13.14 6.58 -4.27
CA PHE A 142 13.79 6.46 -5.57
C PHE A 142 13.89 7.87 -6.16
N LEU A 143 15.06 8.29 -6.60
CA LEU A 143 15.23 9.59 -7.23
C LEU A 143 15.22 9.45 -8.76
N PRO A 144 14.76 10.47 -9.51
CA PRO A 144 14.72 10.42 -10.99
C PRO A 144 16.09 10.20 -11.64
N ASP A 145 17.17 10.55 -10.94
CA ASP A 145 18.56 10.37 -11.40
C ASP A 145 19.09 8.93 -11.21
N GLY A 146 18.24 8.01 -10.78
CA GLY A 146 18.61 6.61 -10.56
C GLY A 146 19.21 6.32 -9.18
N ARG A 147 19.33 7.31 -8.27
CA ARG A 147 19.78 7.04 -6.89
C ARG A 147 18.63 6.58 -6.00
N VAL A 148 18.97 5.83 -4.94
CA VAL A 148 18.05 5.48 -3.86
C VAL A 148 18.57 6.11 -2.57
N LYS A 149 17.70 6.80 -1.83
CA LYS A 149 18.04 7.42 -0.54
C LYS A 149 17.19 6.86 0.58
N MET A 150 17.72 6.95 1.80
CA MET A 150 16.98 6.65 3.02
C MET A 150 16.10 7.84 3.38
N TYR A 151 14.82 7.58 3.69
CA TYR A 151 13.92 8.60 4.22
C TYR A 151 13.82 8.44 5.72
N VAL A 152 14.08 9.51 6.46
CA VAL A 152 13.90 9.55 7.92
C VAL A 152 12.81 10.55 8.24
N PRO A 153 11.63 10.10 8.69
CA PRO A 153 10.60 11.02 9.18
C PRO A 153 11.17 11.89 10.29
N ARG A 154 10.92 13.20 10.23
CA ARG A 154 11.31 14.09 11.32
C ARG A 154 10.47 13.70 12.54
N SER A 155 11.11 13.39 13.66
CA SER A 155 10.38 13.14 14.90
C SER A 155 9.73 14.44 15.36
N VAL A 156 8.41 14.44 15.53
CA VAL A 156 7.63 15.61 15.99
C VAL A 156 8.04 16.07 17.40
N ASN A 157 8.73 15.23 18.17
CA ASN A 157 8.90 15.43 19.62
C ASN A 157 10.35 15.45 20.09
N SER A 158 11.14 16.42 19.65
CA SER A 158 12.37 16.78 20.37
C SER A 158 12.58 18.29 20.58
N THR A 159 11.58 19.11 20.24
CA THR A 159 11.58 20.53 20.57
C THR A 159 10.52 20.82 21.62
N GLU A 160 11.01 21.36 22.75
CA GLU A 160 10.32 22.14 23.79
C GLU A 160 10.03 21.39 25.11
N GLY A 161 10.80 21.75 26.13
CA GLY A 161 10.42 21.51 27.53
C GLY A 161 11.45 20.83 28.43
N ASN A 162 12.74 21.14 28.31
CA ASN A 162 13.62 21.13 29.49
C ASN A 162 14.31 22.50 29.60
N ASP A 163 13.49 23.54 29.61
CA ASP A 163 13.85 24.77 30.30
C ASP A 163 14.06 24.41 31.77
N SER A 164 15.29 24.65 32.21
CA SER A 164 15.76 24.54 33.58
C SER A 164 14.84 25.27 34.54
N HIS A 165 13.90 24.54 35.16
CA HIS A 165 13.25 25.01 36.37
C HIS A 165 14.21 24.83 37.55
N ASP A 166 14.91 25.93 37.82
CA ASP A 166 15.55 26.23 39.09
C ASP A 166 14.59 25.93 40.24
N SER A 167 15.02 25.03 41.13
CA SER A 167 14.25 24.58 42.28
C SER A 167 14.60 25.44 43.50
N THR A 168 13.85 26.51 43.71
CA THR A 168 13.75 27.16 45.02
C THR A 168 12.31 27.15 45.53
N ASN A 169 12.07 26.26 46.49
CA ASN A 169 11.18 26.36 47.66
C ASN A 169 10.05 27.41 47.64
N ASN A 170 8.79 26.96 47.71
CA ASN A 170 7.96 27.15 48.91
C ASN A 170 6.57 26.45 48.82
N PRO A 171 5.96 26.07 49.96
CA PRO A 171 4.67 25.39 50.01
C PRO A 171 3.51 26.29 50.51
N LEU A 172 2.28 25.87 50.15
CA LEU A 172 0.95 26.16 50.74
C LEU A 172 0.30 27.54 50.47
N THR A 173 -0.89 27.52 49.84
CA THR A 173 -2.21 27.76 50.49
C THR A 173 -3.38 27.48 49.52
N PRO A 174 -4.54 26.99 50.00
CA PRO A 174 -5.81 27.00 49.25
C PRO A 174 -6.67 28.22 49.64
N ASN A 175 -7.52 28.73 48.72
CA ASN A 175 -8.90 29.17 49.00
C ASN A 175 -9.60 29.88 47.81
N ASN A 176 -10.89 29.58 47.72
CA ASN A 176 -12.07 30.40 47.33
C ASN A 176 -12.34 30.88 45.89
N GLU A 177 -13.43 30.32 45.36
CA GLU A 177 -14.71 30.99 45.03
C GLU A 177 -14.68 32.50 44.70
N ASN A 178 -15.09 32.87 43.47
CA ASN A 178 -16.38 33.54 43.23
C ASN A 178 -16.63 33.90 41.75
N ASP A 179 -17.90 33.75 41.39
CA ASP A 179 -18.73 34.41 40.38
C ASP A 179 -18.17 35.62 39.60
N THR A 180 -18.48 35.69 38.30
CA THR A 180 -19.50 36.64 37.78
C THR A 180 -19.74 36.47 36.27
N ALA A 181 -21.02 36.54 35.91
CA ALA A 181 -21.52 36.61 34.54
C ALA A 181 -21.32 38.02 33.96
N ASP A 182 -21.10 38.12 32.64
CA ASP A 182 -21.50 39.30 31.87
C ASP A 182 -21.83 38.97 30.42
N HIS A 183 -22.87 39.64 29.92
CA HIS A 183 -23.56 39.46 28.66
C HIS A 183 -22.91 40.27 27.53
N GLY A 184 -22.53 39.59 26.44
CA GLY A 184 -22.15 40.23 25.18
C GLY A 184 -23.08 39.82 24.04
N VAL A 185 -24.05 40.69 23.74
CA VAL A 185 -24.91 40.59 22.53
C VAL A 185 -24.07 41.04 21.33
N GLY A 186 -23.63 40.09 20.51
CA GLY A 186 -22.92 40.34 19.25
C GLY A 186 -23.83 40.06 18.04
N GLY A 187 -24.10 41.09 17.25
CA GLY A 187 -24.89 41.01 16.03
C GLY A 187 -24.18 40.21 14.94
N VAL A 188 -24.92 39.33 14.26
CA VAL A 188 -24.45 38.54 13.14
C VAL A 188 -24.62 39.35 11.85
N VAL A 189 -23.52 39.93 11.38
CA VAL A 189 -23.38 40.45 10.02
C VAL A 189 -23.07 39.27 9.12
N LEU A 190 -23.99 38.93 8.20
CA LEU A 190 -23.75 38.00 7.10
C LEU A 190 -22.95 38.73 6.02
N GLU A 191 -21.65 38.87 6.24
CA GLU A 191 -20.70 39.33 5.22
C GLU A 191 -20.27 38.17 4.31
N GLY A 192 -20.02 38.52 3.05
CA GLY A 192 -19.89 37.63 1.91
C GLY A 192 -18.95 36.43 2.14
N MET A 193 -19.51 35.25 1.92
CA MET A 193 -18.77 34.02 1.71
C MET A 193 -18.03 34.16 0.37
N GLU A 194 -16.81 34.68 0.42
CA GLU A 194 -15.86 34.61 -0.69
C GLU A 194 -15.76 33.15 -1.14
N PRO A 195 -15.78 32.86 -2.46
CA PRO A 195 -15.58 31.51 -2.94
C PRO A 195 -14.21 31.05 -2.46
N ALA A 196 -14.19 30.06 -1.57
CA ALA A 196 -12.95 29.46 -1.12
C ALA A 196 -12.09 29.14 -2.35
N ASP A 197 -10.87 29.65 -2.36
CA ASP A 197 -9.88 29.39 -3.39
C ASP A 197 -9.55 27.89 -3.34
N PHE A 198 -10.36 27.11 -4.05
CA PHE A 198 -10.27 25.66 -4.16
C PHE A 198 -9.20 25.31 -5.21
N SER A 199 -7.97 25.78 -4.99
CA SER A 199 -6.83 25.10 -5.58
C SER A 199 -6.80 23.72 -4.95
N VAL A 200 -7.22 22.71 -5.72
CA VAL A 200 -7.07 21.30 -5.39
C VAL A 200 -5.57 20.99 -5.40
N GLU A 201 -4.84 21.46 -4.40
CA GLU A 201 -3.59 20.86 -3.99
C GLU A 201 -3.97 19.52 -3.37
N THR A 202 -4.21 18.54 -4.22
CA THR A 202 -4.24 17.12 -3.87
C THR A 202 -2.83 16.72 -3.44
N ARG A 203 -2.39 17.23 -2.28
CA ARG A 203 -1.25 16.72 -1.54
C ARG A 203 -1.70 15.37 -0.99
N HIS A 204 -1.57 14.34 -1.83
CA HIS A 204 -1.77 12.94 -1.47
C HIS A 204 -0.61 12.49 -0.57
N VAL A 205 -0.56 13.08 0.61
CA VAL A 205 0.30 12.62 1.68
C VAL A 205 -0.55 11.67 2.50
N HIS A 206 -0.11 10.42 2.64
CA HIS A 206 -0.75 9.48 3.54
C HIS A 206 -0.93 10.17 4.90
N PRO A 207 -2.15 10.20 5.48
CA PRO A 207 -2.40 10.87 6.75
C PRO A 207 -1.48 10.25 7.82
N GLY A 208 -0.42 10.99 8.20
CA GLY A 208 0.62 10.54 9.13
C GLY A 208 2.05 10.66 8.63
N TRP A 209 2.31 10.89 7.34
CA TRP A 209 3.66 11.17 6.85
C TRP A 209 3.89 12.67 6.82
N GLU A 210 4.68 13.21 7.74
CA GLU A 210 5.00 14.62 7.69
C GLU A 210 5.86 14.94 6.46
N LEU A 211 5.54 16.05 5.78
CA LEU A 211 6.24 16.55 4.58
C LEU A 211 7.69 17.00 4.81
N ASN A 212 8.22 16.79 6.01
CA ASN A 212 9.46 17.38 6.50
C ASN A 212 10.54 16.34 6.87
N GLY A 213 10.43 15.10 6.36
CA GLY A 213 11.48 14.11 6.55
C GLY A 213 12.81 14.49 5.88
N GLN A 214 13.89 13.91 6.39
CA GLN A 214 15.24 14.12 5.88
C GLN A 214 15.64 12.97 4.95
N LEU A 215 16.28 13.32 3.83
CA LEU A 215 16.92 12.35 2.95
C LEU A 215 18.36 12.12 3.39
N ASN A 216 18.66 10.88 3.76
CA ASN A 216 20.00 10.46 4.15
C ASN A 216 20.60 9.55 3.08
N GLU A 217 21.92 9.65 2.90
CA GLU A 217 22.63 8.68 2.08
C GLU A 217 22.62 7.31 2.80
N PRO A 218 22.27 6.22 2.10
CA PRO A 218 22.40 4.88 2.66
C PRO A 218 23.87 4.54 2.93
N THR A 219 24.13 3.67 3.91
CA THR A 219 25.49 3.18 4.23
C THR A 219 26.20 2.62 3.00
N ASN A 220 25.45 1.89 2.16
CA ASN A 220 25.91 1.39 0.88
C ASN A 220 25.23 2.22 -0.22
N VAL A 221 26.00 2.73 -1.18
CA VAL A 221 25.43 3.45 -2.33
C VAL A 221 24.43 2.53 -3.05
N MET A 222 23.22 3.03 -3.24
CA MET A 222 22.14 2.32 -3.92
C MET A 222 21.71 3.09 -5.17
N THR A 223 21.59 2.37 -6.29
CA THR A 223 21.01 2.90 -7.53
C THR A 223 19.94 1.96 -8.06
N TRP A 224 19.12 2.45 -8.98
CA TRP A 224 18.01 1.71 -9.57
C TRP A 224 17.88 1.99 -11.06
N ARG A 225 17.25 1.05 -11.79
CA ARG A 225 16.80 1.24 -13.17
C ARG A 225 15.63 0.30 -13.50
N PHE A 226 14.82 0.68 -14.47
CA PHE A 226 13.87 -0.24 -15.08
C PHE A 226 14.59 -1.25 -15.99
N ILE A 227 14.04 -2.46 -16.04
CA ILE A 227 14.42 -3.50 -17.00
C ILE A 227 13.15 -4.14 -17.57
N THR A 228 13.22 -4.72 -18.76
CA THR A 228 12.06 -5.33 -19.44
C THR A 228 12.21 -6.82 -19.66
N ASP A 229 13.45 -7.34 -19.65
CA ASP A 229 13.77 -8.73 -19.98
C ASP A 229 14.81 -9.30 -18.99
N PRO A 230 14.41 -9.60 -17.74
CA PRO A 230 15.27 -10.21 -16.74
C PRO A 230 15.46 -11.73 -16.98
N LEU A 231 16.49 -12.32 -16.39
CA LEU A 231 16.91 -13.71 -16.61
C LEU A 231 15.80 -14.78 -16.56
N ASP A 232 14.90 -14.73 -15.56
CA ASP A 232 13.93 -15.79 -15.26
C ASP A 232 12.47 -15.32 -15.22
N LEU A 233 12.19 -14.10 -15.66
CA LEU A 233 10.84 -13.56 -15.69
C LEU A 233 10.46 -13.28 -17.15
N PRO A 234 9.16 -13.35 -17.49
CA PRO A 234 8.73 -13.02 -18.84
C PRO A 234 9.05 -11.57 -19.18
N GLU A 235 9.15 -11.28 -20.48
CA GLU A 235 9.25 -9.90 -20.94
C GLU A 235 8.01 -9.10 -20.49
N GLY A 236 8.23 -7.89 -20.01
CA GLY A 236 7.18 -7.01 -19.50
C GLY A 236 7.37 -5.55 -19.93
N PRO A 237 6.29 -4.73 -19.89
CA PRO A 237 6.40 -3.31 -20.14
C PRO A 237 7.36 -2.63 -19.14
N VAL A 238 7.88 -1.45 -19.53
CA VAL A 238 8.68 -0.62 -18.62
C VAL A 238 7.85 -0.32 -17.37
N GLY A 239 8.44 -0.58 -16.20
CA GLY A 239 7.72 -0.50 -14.93
C GLY A 239 7.32 -1.83 -14.33
N SER A 240 7.41 -2.94 -15.08
CA SER A 240 7.16 -4.28 -14.53
C SER A 240 8.30 -4.77 -13.64
N TYR A 241 9.54 -4.38 -13.97
CA TYR A 241 10.73 -4.85 -13.26
C TYR A 241 11.69 -3.71 -12.93
N ILE A 242 12.24 -3.75 -11.72
CA ILE A 242 13.26 -2.81 -11.26
C ILE A 242 14.48 -3.59 -10.82
N ARG A 243 15.65 -3.19 -11.32
CA ARG A 243 16.93 -3.68 -10.85
C ARG A 243 17.53 -2.66 -9.90
N LEU A 244 17.93 -3.12 -8.71
CA LEU A 244 18.69 -2.33 -7.76
C LEU A 244 20.17 -2.73 -7.85
N LYS A 245 21.07 -1.75 -7.70
CA LYS A 245 22.48 -1.97 -7.37
C LYS A 245 22.72 -1.55 -5.94
N VAL A 246 23.40 -2.39 -5.16
CA VAL A 246 23.83 -2.09 -3.79
C VAL A 246 25.34 -2.25 -3.72
N ALA A 247 26.05 -1.18 -3.35
CA ALA A 247 27.52 -1.14 -3.35
C ALA A 247 28.12 -1.57 -4.71
N GLY A 248 27.50 -1.14 -5.81
CA GLY A 248 27.94 -1.43 -7.18
C GLY A 248 27.46 -2.75 -7.77
N ARG A 249 26.84 -3.62 -6.98
CA ARG A 249 26.42 -4.98 -7.39
C ARG A 249 24.92 -5.08 -7.59
N ASP A 250 24.49 -5.65 -8.70
CA ASP A 250 23.09 -5.94 -8.98
C ASP A 250 22.55 -6.95 -7.96
N VAL A 251 21.44 -6.63 -7.30
CA VAL A 251 20.68 -7.58 -6.46
C VAL A 251 19.53 -8.20 -7.28
N PRO A 252 18.91 -9.30 -6.81
CA PRO A 252 17.79 -9.91 -7.51
C PRO A 252 16.68 -8.90 -7.85
N THR A 253 16.14 -9.05 -9.05
CA THR A 253 15.17 -8.16 -9.66
C THR A 253 13.94 -8.00 -8.78
N TYR A 254 13.39 -6.80 -8.71
CA TYR A 254 12.11 -6.55 -8.08
C TYR A 254 10.99 -6.61 -9.13
N CYS A 255 10.05 -7.53 -8.95
CA CYS A 255 8.79 -7.58 -9.70
C CYS A 255 7.83 -6.54 -9.12
N CYS A 256 7.38 -5.60 -9.93
CA CYS A 256 6.42 -4.57 -9.56
C CYS A 256 5.01 -5.06 -9.88
N ARG A 257 4.06 -4.76 -9.00
CA ARG A 257 2.64 -5.03 -9.22
C ARG A 257 1.75 -4.09 -8.44
N ARG A 258 0.51 -3.94 -8.92
CA ARG A 258 -0.52 -3.22 -8.18
C ARG A 258 -0.80 -3.92 -6.85
N SER A 259 -0.99 -3.13 -5.80
CA SER A 259 -1.37 -3.62 -4.48
C SER A 259 -2.75 -4.28 -4.53
N PRO A 260 -2.88 -5.52 -4.05
CA PRO A 260 -4.16 -6.23 -4.05
C PRO A 260 -5.14 -5.71 -2.98
N THR A 261 -4.71 -4.82 -2.08
CA THR A 261 -5.54 -4.31 -0.97
C THR A 261 -6.59 -3.27 -1.40
N GLY A 262 -6.61 -2.90 -2.68
CA GLY A 262 -7.51 -1.87 -3.19
C GLY A 262 -7.12 -0.45 -2.77
N ASN A 263 -5.98 -0.26 -2.09
CA ASN A 263 -5.42 1.06 -1.74
C ASN A 263 -4.78 1.77 -2.92
N TRP A 264 -4.75 1.14 -4.10
CA TRP A 264 -4.18 1.71 -5.33
C TRP A 264 -2.66 1.99 -5.27
N GLY A 265 -1.97 1.42 -4.28
CA GLY A 265 -0.52 1.43 -4.19
C GLY A 265 0.14 0.40 -5.11
N PHE A 266 1.46 0.33 -5.02
CA PHE A 266 2.29 -0.68 -5.67
C PHE A 266 3.07 -1.46 -4.61
N VAL A 267 3.35 -2.71 -4.95
CA VAL A 267 4.27 -3.57 -4.21
C VAL A 267 5.35 -4.00 -5.19
N MET A 268 6.61 -3.94 -4.74
CA MET A 268 7.75 -4.45 -5.46
C MET A 268 8.36 -5.57 -4.63
N GLU A 269 8.67 -6.70 -5.25
CA GLU A 269 9.20 -7.85 -4.52
C GLU A 269 10.30 -8.57 -5.29
N SER A 270 11.32 -8.99 -4.56
CA SER A 270 12.34 -9.92 -5.03
C SER A 270 12.36 -11.17 -4.14
N CYS A 271 13.26 -12.12 -4.39
CA CYS A 271 13.47 -13.26 -3.49
C CYS A 271 14.02 -12.83 -2.11
N TRP A 272 14.56 -11.61 -1.96
CA TRP A 272 15.12 -11.11 -0.70
C TRP A 272 14.33 -10.02 -0.02
N GLY A 273 13.59 -9.20 -0.77
CA GLY A 273 12.97 -8.00 -0.22
C GLY A 273 11.52 -7.81 -0.66
N VAL A 274 10.81 -7.00 0.12
CA VAL A 274 9.49 -6.45 -0.23
C VAL A 274 9.53 -4.95 0.01
N CYS A 275 9.14 -4.18 -0.99
CA CYS A 275 8.90 -2.76 -0.91
C CYS A 275 7.42 -2.49 -1.19
N ALA A 276 6.79 -1.57 -0.45
CA ALA A 276 5.43 -1.13 -0.70
C ALA A 276 5.34 0.40 -0.70
N SER A 277 4.52 0.97 -1.57
CA SER A 277 4.30 2.42 -1.64
C SER A 277 3.43 2.98 -0.49
N PHE A 278 3.13 2.13 0.49
CA PHE A 278 2.32 2.40 1.67
C PHE A 278 2.98 1.80 2.90
N GLU A 279 2.47 2.11 4.09
CA GLU A 279 2.97 1.55 5.35
C GLU A 279 2.78 0.02 5.38
N LEU A 280 3.89 -0.72 5.52
CA LEU A 280 3.82 -2.15 5.75
C LEU A 280 3.43 -2.41 7.22
N PRO A 281 2.58 -3.41 7.50
CA PRO A 281 2.16 -3.70 8.86
C PRO A 281 3.36 -4.11 9.73
N PRO A 282 3.37 -3.73 11.03
CA PRO A 282 4.44 -4.11 11.93
C PRO A 282 4.51 -5.64 12.04
N ARG A 283 5.72 -6.15 12.29
CA ARG A 283 5.89 -7.59 12.51
C ARG A 283 5.07 -7.99 13.72
N PRO A 284 4.15 -8.97 13.61
CA PRO A 284 3.42 -9.44 14.78
C PRO A 284 4.44 -9.94 15.81
N ARG A 285 4.32 -9.45 17.05
CA ARG A 285 5.05 -10.06 18.18
C ARG A 285 4.63 -11.52 18.17
N SER A 286 5.58 -12.45 18.12
CA SER A 286 5.24 -13.87 18.12
C SER A 286 4.50 -14.18 19.42
N THR A 287 3.18 -14.14 19.39
CA THR A 287 2.40 -14.97 20.29
C THR A 287 2.87 -16.38 19.98
N HIS A 288 3.18 -17.19 20.99
CA HIS A 288 3.82 -18.50 20.89
C HIS A 288 3.05 -19.56 20.06
N HIS A 289 2.16 -19.15 19.15
CA HIS A 289 1.71 -19.98 18.05
C HIS A 289 2.92 -20.36 17.21
N ARG A 290 3.45 -21.55 17.50
CA ARG A 290 4.31 -22.38 16.65
C ARG A 290 3.78 -22.31 15.21
N ARG A 291 4.20 -21.31 14.45
CA ARG A 291 4.00 -21.29 13.00
C ARG A 291 4.92 -22.39 12.50
N ARG A 292 4.30 -23.49 12.06
CA ARG A 292 4.96 -24.56 11.31
C ARG A 292 5.88 -23.93 10.28
N ARG A 293 7.19 -24.10 10.46
CA ARG A 293 8.16 -23.55 9.52
C ARG A 293 8.00 -24.32 8.23
N ARG A 294 7.64 -23.62 7.16
CA ARG A 294 7.63 -24.18 5.80
C ARG A 294 9.06 -24.18 5.30
N ARG A 295 9.70 -25.35 5.24
CA ARG A 295 11.01 -25.51 4.63
C ARG A 295 10.84 -26.02 3.21
N LEU A 296 11.59 -25.45 2.27
CA LEU A 296 11.73 -26.03 0.94
C LEU A 296 12.62 -27.28 1.08
N ARG A 297 12.07 -28.45 0.76
CA ARG A 297 12.80 -29.71 0.71
C ARG A 297 13.00 -30.09 -0.74
N ARG A 298 14.22 -30.50 -1.11
CA ARG A 298 14.45 -31.13 -2.41
C ARG A 298 13.72 -32.47 -2.45
N ALA A 299 12.98 -32.70 -3.52
CA ALA A 299 12.39 -33.96 -3.88
C ALA A 299 12.64 -34.23 -5.36
N HIS A 300 12.64 -35.49 -5.77
CA HIS A 300 12.59 -35.83 -7.19
C HIS A 300 11.14 -36.06 -7.59
N ASN A 301 10.73 -35.54 -8.74
CA ASN A 301 9.46 -35.94 -9.33
C ASN A 301 9.57 -37.35 -9.92
N GLY A 302 8.46 -37.96 -10.34
CA GLY A 302 8.44 -39.30 -10.95
C GLY A 302 9.23 -39.41 -12.26
N ALA A 303 9.71 -38.29 -12.82
CA ALA A 303 10.57 -38.23 -14.00
C ALA A 303 12.07 -38.06 -13.65
N GLY A 304 12.43 -38.03 -12.36
CA GLY A 304 13.80 -37.86 -11.89
C GLY A 304 14.27 -36.40 -11.75
N ASN A 305 13.46 -35.41 -12.16
CA ASN A 305 13.83 -34.00 -12.06
C ASN A 305 13.77 -33.54 -10.60
N GLU A 306 14.77 -32.76 -10.17
CA GLU A 306 14.74 -32.07 -8.87
C GLU A 306 13.62 -31.02 -8.86
N ILE A 307 12.72 -31.14 -7.89
CA ILE A 307 11.70 -30.16 -7.58
C ILE A 307 11.83 -29.74 -6.11
N TYR A 308 11.59 -28.47 -5.83
CA TYR A 308 11.55 -27.96 -4.46
C TYR A 308 10.10 -27.99 -3.97
N LEU A 309 9.82 -28.84 -2.99
CA LEU A 309 8.50 -28.93 -2.36
C LEU A 309 8.50 -28.12 -1.07
N GLN A 310 7.46 -27.33 -0.85
CA GLN A 310 7.19 -26.76 0.47
C GLN A 310 6.72 -27.88 1.39
N VAL A 311 7.53 -28.21 2.40
CA VAL A 311 7.19 -29.18 3.44
C VAL A 311 6.90 -28.41 4.72
N GLU A 312 5.71 -28.63 5.29
CA GLU A 312 5.43 -28.16 6.64
C GLU A 312 6.25 -29.00 7.62
N VAL A 313 7.22 -28.38 8.29
CA VAL A 313 7.96 -29.01 9.38
C VAL A 313 7.25 -28.68 10.68
N ASP A 314 6.67 -29.70 11.30
CA ASP A 314 6.15 -29.61 12.66
C ASP A 314 7.34 -29.61 13.62
N ASP A 315 7.61 -28.48 14.27
CA ASP A 315 8.63 -28.33 15.32
C ASP A 315 8.24 -29.07 16.63
N SER A 316 7.34 -30.05 16.57
CA SER A 316 6.78 -30.76 17.72
C SER A 316 7.55 -32.02 18.14
N SER A 317 8.60 -32.42 17.44
CA SER A 317 9.23 -33.74 17.66
C SER A 317 10.46 -33.78 18.57
N GLU A 318 10.94 -32.66 19.12
CA GLU A 318 12.13 -32.68 20.00
C GLU A 318 11.84 -32.50 21.51
N ASP A 319 10.63 -32.11 21.92
CA ASP A 319 10.35 -31.77 23.34
C ASP A 319 9.17 -32.52 24.01
N GLU A 320 8.52 -33.48 23.35
CA GLU A 320 7.35 -34.21 23.91
C GLU A 320 7.76 -35.45 24.74
N ALA A 321 8.62 -35.25 25.74
CA ALA A 321 8.91 -36.23 26.79
C ALA A 321 8.58 -35.72 28.19
N ALA A 322 7.52 -34.92 28.36
CA ALA A 322 6.88 -34.73 29.66
C ALA A 322 5.50 -34.07 29.49
N VAL A 323 4.56 -34.48 30.35
CA VAL A 323 3.25 -33.86 30.62
C VAL A 323 2.07 -34.43 29.81
N SER A 324 1.67 -35.64 30.22
CA SER A 324 0.32 -36.16 30.06
C SER A 324 -0.63 -35.60 31.12
N ALA A 325 -1.91 -35.45 30.72
CA ALA A 325 -3.15 -35.47 31.50
C ALA A 325 -3.70 -34.13 32.05
N SER A 326 -4.73 -33.60 31.37
CA SER A 326 -6.11 -33.64 31.90
C SER A 326 -7.12 -33.11 30.86
N GLN A 327 -8.07 -33.96 30.50
CA GLN A 327 -9.25 -33.63 29.69
C GLN A 327 -10.38 -33.13 30.61
N GLY A 328 -11.09 -32.10 30.17
CA GLY A 328 -12.36 -31.66 30.76
C GLY A 328 -13.11 -30.74 29.80
N GLY A 329 -14.18 -31.25 29.20
CA GLY A 329 -14.86 -30.63 28.06
C GLY A 329 -15.78 -29.44 28.37
N ARG A 330 -16.33 -28.85 27.30
CA ARG A 330 -17.73 -28.38 27.21
C ARG A 330 -18.02 -27.78 25.84
N THR A 331 -19.09 -28.28 25.22
CA THR A 331 -19.70 -27.77 24.00
C THR A 331 -20.71 -26.66 24.33
N SER A 332 -20.65 -25.53 23.60
CA SER A 332 -21.71 -24.51 23.63
C SER A 332 -22.10 -24.12 22.21
N ARG A 333 -23.35 -24.43 21.86
CA ARG A 333 -24.08 -23.91 20.70
C ARG A 333 -24.52 -22.48 20.94
N GLY A 334 -24.56 -21.67 19.88
CA GLY A 334 -25.65 -20.69 19.71
C GLY A 334 -25.26 -19.32 19.15
N ARG A 335 -25.84 -19.03 17.98
CA ARG A 335 -26.66 -17.84 17.65
C ARG A 335 -26.22 -17.02 16.43
N ARG A 336 -27.27 -16.60 15.72
CA ARG A 336 -27.42 -16.09 14.35
C ARG A 336 -27.23 -14.58 14.21
N ASP A 337 -26.96 -14.21 12.96
CA ASP A 337 -27.33 -13.00 12.20
C ASP A 337 -26.79 -11.63 12.64
N ARG A 338 -25.87 -11.10 11.82
CA ARG A 338 -25.78 -9.67 11.50
C ARG A 338 -25.15 -9.49 10.12
N ASN A 339 -25.76 -8.61 9.32
CA ASN A 339 -25.28 -8.16 8.01
C ASN A 339 -23.83 -7.65 8.13
N ASP A 340 -22.89 -8.50 7.73
CA ASP A 340 -21.46 -8.23 7.70
C ASP A 340 -21.09 -7.95 6.24
N TRP A 341 -21.11 -6.67 5.86
CA TRP A 341 -20.38 -6.25 4.68
C TRP A 341 -18.89 -6.30 5.02
N GLY A 342 -18.31 -7.48 4.82
CA GLY A 342 -16.90 -7.67 4.50
C GLY A 342 -15.92 -7.18 5.55
N GLY A 343 -16.10 -7.56 6.82
CA GLY A 343 -14.99 -7.67 7.77
C GLY A 343 -13.96 -8.71 7.29
N VAL A 344 -13.25 -8.41 6.20
CA VAL A 344 -12.02 -9.12 5.83
C VAL A 344 -11.13 -9.01 7.04
N ARG A 345 -10.90 -10.13 7.73
CA ARG A 345 -10.02 -10.15 8.89
C ARG A 345 -8.69 -9.54 8.45
N ASN A 346 -8.06 -8.72 9.28
CA ASN A 346 -6.72 -8.19 8.97
C ASN A 346 -5.71 -9.31 8.64
N GLU A 347 -5.99 -10.55 9.04
CA GLU A 347 -5.23 -11.75 8.66
C GLU A 347 -5.42 -12.18 7.19
N ASP A 348 -6.55 -11.86 6.56
CA ASP A 348 -6.82 -12.11 5.13
C ASP A 348 -6.34 -10.95 4.23
N LEU A 349 -6.10 -9.76 4.79
CA LEU A 349 -5.51 -8.60 4.08
C LEU A 349 -4.00 -8.73 3.88
N LEU A 350 -3.34 -9.54 4.71
CA LEU A 350 -2.05 -10.13 4.36
C LEU A 350 -2.34 -11.27 3.38
N VAL A 351 -2.71 -10.86 2.17
CA VAL A 351 -2.68 -11.66 0.95
C VAL A 351 -1.57 -12.69 1.12
N THR A 352 -1.99 -13.94 1.31
CA THR A 352 -1.09 -15.01 1.73
C THR A 352 0.11 -15.04 0.80
N GLU A 353 1.32 -15.20 1.35
CA GLU A 353 2.58 -15.25 0.57
C GLU A 353 2.50 -16.18 -0.65
N THR A 354 1.55 -17.12 -0.65
CA THR A 354 1.21 -18.01 -1.77
C THR A 354 0.60 -17.35 -3.02
N SER A 355 0.11 -16.12 -2.96
CA SER A 355 -0.26 -15.36 -4.18
C SER A 355 0.91 -14.53 -4.71
N PHE A 356 2.02 -14.49 -3.97
CA PHE A 356 3.32 -13.96 -4.37
C PHE A 356 4.20 -15.06 -4.98
N ASN A 357 3.60 -16.09 -5.59
CA ASN A 357 4.27 -17.30 -6.10
C ASN A 357 5.34 -17.05 -7.18
N VAL A 358 5.47 -15.82 -7.68
CA VAL A 358 6.41 -15.48 -8.75
C VAL A 358 7.87 -15.36 -8.25
N THR A 359 8.16 -15.15 -6.97
CA THR A 359 9.50 -14.61 -6.62
C THR A 359 10.56 -15.61 -6.14
N ILE A 360 10.24 -16.62 -5.33
CA ILE A 360 11.32 -17.43 -4.73
C ILE A 360 11.91 -18.43 -5.73
N SER A 361 11.07 -19.18 -6.44
CA SER A 361 11.53 -20.24 -7.35
C SER A 361 11.94 -19.75 -8.74
N LEU A 362 11.61 -18.51 -9.11
CA LEU A 362 12.06 -17.95 -10.39
C LEU A 362 13.36 -17.17 -10.21
N GLN A 363 13.58 -16.51 -9.07
CA GLN A 363 14.74 -15.59 -8.93
C GLN A 363 15.93 -16.21 -8.20
N TRP A 364 15.95 -17.53 -8.01
CA TRP A 364 17.07 -18.20 -7.33
C TRP A 364 18.35 -18.17 -8.17
N ARG A 365 18.26 -18.10 -9.51
CA ARG A 365 19.45 -18.01 -10.37
C ARG A 365 20.12 -16.66 -10.24
N GLU A 366 19.34 -15.58 -10.21
CA GLU A 366 19.87 -14.24 -9.89
C GLU A 366 20.52 -14.20 -8.51
N ALA A 367 19.88 -14.80 -7.49
CA ALA A 367 20.46 -14.91 -6.15
C ALA A 367 21.73 -15.77 -6.14
N PHE A 368 21.79 -16.85 -6.93
CA PHE A 368 22.98 -17.68 -7.10
C PHE A 368 24.13 -16.87 -7.69
N LEU A 369 23.90 -16.15 -8.79
CA LEU A 369 24.90 -15.30 -9.45
C LEU A 369 25.46 -14.25 -8.50
N TYR A 370 24.58 -13.60 -7.72
CA TYR A 370 25.06 -12.67 -6.68
C TYR A 370 25.96 -13.36 -5.65
N ASN A 371 25.58 -14.55 -5.17
CA ASN A 371 26.32 -15.25 -4.13
C ASN A 371 27.69 -15.76 -4.59
N ILE A 372 27.88 -16.00 -5.89
CA ILE A 372 29.19 -16.38 -6.46
C ILE A 372 30.07 -15.16 -6.79
N GLY A 373 29.58 -13.94 -6.57
CA GLY A 373 30.38 -12.72 -6.72
C GLY A 373 30.11 -11.91 -7.99
N GLU A 374 29.09 -12.24 -8.80
CA GLU A 374 28.77 -11.44 -9.98
C GLU A 374 28.33 -10.03 -9.60
N ASP A 375 28.81 -9.03 -10.33
CA ASP A 375 28.50 -7.62 -10.11
C ASP A 375 27.29 -7.14 -10.94
N THR A 376 27.05 -7.77 -12.08
CA THR A 376 25.94 -7.46 -12.98
C THR A 376 25.22 -8.75 -13.33
N LEU A 377 23.90 -8.77 -13.21
CA LEU A 377 23.13 -9.98 -13.55
C LEU A 377 22.72 -9.94 -15.03
N PRO A 378 22.70 -11.09 -15.73
CA PRO A 378 22.33 -11.18 -17.13
C PRO A 378 20.92 -10.63 -17.41
N GLU A 379 20.78 -10.01 -18.57
CA GLU A 379 19.54 -9.42 -19.08
C GLU A 379 19.44 -9.61 -20.59
N GLY A 380 18.22 -9.58 -21.11
CA GLY A 380 17.96 -9.73 -22.54
C GLY A 380 17.86 -11.19 -22.99
N PRO A 381 17.76 -11.41 -24.32
CA PRO A 381 17.45 -12.72 -24.89
C PRO A 381 18.54 -13.78 -24.66
N ASN A 382 19.75 -13.37 -24.29
CA ASN A 382 20.89 -14.25 -24.03
C ASN A 382 21.11 -14.52 -22.54
N ALA A 383 20.29 -13.92 -21.65
CA ALA A 383 20.50 -14.00 -20.21
C ALA A 383 20.61 -15.44 -19.72
N LEU A 384 19.72 -16.32 -20.21
CA LEU A 384 19.70 -17.73 -19.84
C LEU A 384 20.98 -18.48 -20.26
N SER A 385 21.46 -18.24 -21.47
CA SER A 385 22.69 -18.86 -21.97
C SER A 385 23.92 -18.37 -21.18
N GLU A 386 23.93 -17.09 -20.81
CA GLU A 386 24.98 -16.52 -19.98
C GLU A 386 24.98 -17.13 -18.57
N PHE A 387 23.82 -17.24 -17.93
CA PHE A 387 23.68 -17.93 -16.65
C PHE A 387 24.19 -19.37 -16.73
N GLN A 388 23.77 -20.13 -17.75
CA GLN A 388 24.16 -21.53 -17.90
C GLN A 388 25.68 -21.69 -18.00
N ARG A 389 26.34 -20.82 -18.79
CA ARG A 389 27.80 -20.78 -18.91
C ARG A 389 28.48 -20.52 -17.56
N VAL A 390 28.02 -19.52 -16.80
CA VAL A 390 28.59 -19.19 -15.49
C VAL A 390 28.37 -20.35 -14.51
N TYR A 391 27.16 -20.89 -14.46
CA TYR A 391 26.80 -22.01 -13.60
C TYR A 391 27.66 -23.25 -13.87
N GLU A 392 27.83 -23.65 -15.13
CA GLU A 392 28.65 -24.80 -15.52
C GLU A 392 30.12 -24.60 -15.12
N ASN A 393 30.68 -23.42 -15.36
CA ASN A 393 32.05 -23.09 -14.97
C ASN A 393 32.24 -23.18 -13.44
N THR A 394 31.33 -22.60 -12.66
CA THR A 394 31.39 -22.65 -11.19
C THR A 394 31.24 -24.08 -10.65
N MET A 395 30.44 -24.92 -11.30
CA MET A 395 30.27 -26.32 -10.89
C MET A 395 31.45 -27.20 -11.29
N ALA A 396 32.18 -26.88 -12.36
CA ALA A 396 33.38 -27.59 -12.77
C ALA A 396 34.59 -27.33 -11.85
N GLU A 397 34.63 -26.20 -11.15
CA GLU A 397 35.69 -25.83 -10.22
C GLU A 397 35.55 -26.47 -8.82
N ARG A 398 34.42 -27.12 -8.55
CA ARG A 398 34.14 -27.81 -7.28
C ARG A 398 34.33 -29.32 -7.42
#